data_AF-A0A0L0CQE6-F1
#
_entry.id   AF-A0A0L0CQE6-F1
#
_cell.length_a   1.000
_cell.length_b   1.000
_cell.length_c   1.000
_cell.angle_alpha   90.00
_cell.angle_beta   90.00
_cell.angle_gamma   90.00
#
_symmetry.space_group_name_H-M   'P 1'
#
loop_
_entity.id
_entity.type
_entity.pdbx_description
1 polymer ?
#
loop_
_entity_poly.entity_id
_entity_poly.type
_entity_poly.pdbx_seq_one_letter_code
_entity_poly.pdbx_strand_id
1 'polypeptide(L)'
;MNLNILSNIYEMIEAILEGDWYNIFLYNYVQAMIQNIMFYHGLTLYYMNDCFRKLNEVLQSGRVAPPFEKIYFTMGLFLEKVNNIFGPYILWALLSLLLTNAIYFNAIILILITIPKALYTKISFLIMVLFLCTDMYLYYHICESMCQTMRETNKLLLEYSDNNENYVVERFIFGRLTQRSKINICRMFNLDLNSLFQLVTEIILAIILLTQLTFLMAA
;
A
#
# COMPACT_ATOMS: atom_id res chain seq x y z
N MET A 1 -19.41 -1.01 50.49
CA MET A 1 -18.81 -1.36 49.18
C MET A 1 -18.23 -2.75 49.32
N ASN A 2 -18.67 -3.70 48.49
CA ASN A 2 -18.41 -5.12 48.72
C ASN A 2 -16.95 -5.45 48.36
N LEU A 3 -16.16 -5.96 49.32
CA LEU A 3 -14.73 -6.27 49.13
C LEU A 3 -14.48 -7.22 47.95
N ASN A 4 -15.45 -8.09 47.65
CA ASN A 4 -15.40 -8.98 46.49
C ASN A 4 -15.48 -8.26 45.14
N ILE A 5 -16.16 -7.11 45.07
CA ILE A 5 -16.21 -6.31 43.83
C ILE A 5 -14.86 -5.64 43.61
N LEU A 6 -14.21 -5.17 44.68
CA LEU A 6 -12.88 -4.57 44.58
C LEU A 6 -11.81 -5.59 44.18
N SER A 7 -11.88 -6.80 44.75
CA SER A 7 -10.99 -7.92 44.42
C SER A 7 -11.14 -8.33 42.95
N ASN A 8 -12.37 -8.47 42.46
CA ASN A 8 -12.61 -8.82 41.04
C ASN A 8 -12.18 -7.71 40.08
N ILE A 9 -12.33 -6.43 40.47
CA ILE A 9 -11.81 -5.32 39.67
C ILE A 9 -10.28 -5.33 39.67
N TYR A 10 -9.65 -5.64 40.79
CA TYR A 10 -8.18 -5.73 40.89
C TYR A 10 -7.63 -6.88 40.05
N GLU A 11 -8.18 -8.09 40.16
CA GLU A 11 -7.79 -9.25 39.35
C GLU A 11 -8.07 -9.05 37.85
N MET A 12 -9.15 -8.34 37.49
CA MET A 12 -9.41 -7.99 36.10
C MET A 12 -8.41 -6.96 35.58
N ILE A 13 -8.04 -5.98 36.41
CA ILE A 13 -7.00 -4.98 36.09
C ILE A 13 -5.61 -5.64 36.04
N GLU A 14 -5.34 -6.65 36.86
CA GLU A 14 -4.08 -7.39 36.89
C GLU A 14 -4.00 -8.35 35.69
N ALA A 15 -5.06 -9.07 35.33
CA ALA A 15 -5.14 -9.87 34.10
C ALA A 15 -5.11 -9.01 32.82
N ILE A 16 -5.62 -7.78 32.91
CA ILE A 16 -5.37 -6.73 31.92
C ILE A 16 -3.86 -6.43 31.95
N LEU A 17 -3.28 -5.87 33.01
CA LEU A 17 -1.87 -5.45 33.07
C LEU A 17 -0.83 -6.55 32.76
N GLU A 18 -1.11 -7.81 33.08
CA GLU A 18 -0.29 -9.00 32.75
C GLU A 18 -0.46 -9.44 31.29
N GLY A 19 -1.58 -9.10 30.65
CA GLY A 19 -1.93 -9.52 29.30
C GLY A 19 -1.37 -8.60 28.23
N ASP A 20 -0.16 -8.86 27.72
CA ASP A 20 0.28 -8.52 26.36
C ASP A 20 0.01 -7.09 25.81
N TRP A 21 -0.25 -6.08 26.66
CA TRP A 21 -0.58 -4.71 26.21
C TRP A 21 0.55 -4.11 25.41
N TYR A 22 1.79 -4.45 25.75
CA TYR A 22 2.96 -4.06 24.98
C TYR A 22 2.91 -4.60 23.54
N ASN A 23 2.50 -5.87 23.37
CA ASN A 23 2.38 -6.51 22.06
C ASN A 23 1.20 -5.95 21.26
N ILE A 24 0.06 -5.68 21.91
CA ILE A 24 -1.11 -5.03 21.28
C ILE A 24 -0.76 -3.59 20.87
N PHE A 25 -0.11 -2.84 21.76
CA PHE A 25 0.33 -1.47 21.50
C PHE A 25 1.34 -1.43 20.35
N LEU A 26 2.37 -2.28 20.38
CA LEU A 26 3.38 -2.36 19.34
C LEU A 26 2.76 -2.75 17.99
N TYR A 27 1.82 -3.72 17.97
CA TYR A 27 1.07 -4.10 16.77
C TYR A 27 0.30 -2.91 16.20
N ASN A 28 -0.52 -2.25 17.01
CA ASN A 28 -1.30 -1.08 16.58
C ASN A 28 -0.41 0.07 16.11
N TYR A 29 0.72 0.29 16.78
CA TYR A 29 1.70 1.30 16.40
C TYR A 29 2.32 0.98 15.03
N VAL A 30 2.76 -0.26 14.81
CA VAL A 30 3.30 -0.71 13.52
C VAL A 30 2.26 -0.58 12.41
N GLN A 31 1.01 -1.00 12.65
CA GLN A 31 -0.08 -0.83 11.69
C GLN A 31 -0.34 0.65 11.36
N ALA A 32 -0.39 1.51 12.36
CA ALA A 32 -0.56 2.94 12.15
C ALA A 32 0.61 3.55 11.35
N MET A 33 1.85 3.11 11.59
CA MET A 33 3.00 3.55 10.79
C MET A 33 2.88 3.08 9.33
N ILE A 34 2.51 1.82 9.10
CA ILE A 34 2.28 1.27 7.75
C ILE A 34 1.22 2.10 7.01
N GLN A 35 0.06 2.31 7.63
CA GLN A 35 -1.03 3.09 7.05
C GLN A 35 -0.59 4.52 6.73
N ASN A 36 0.15 5.17 7.62
CA ASN A 36 0.66 6.53 7.38
C ASN A 36 1.62 6.57 6.18
N ILE A 37 2.58 5.64 6.10
CA ILE A 37 3.54 5.58 4.98
C ILE A 37 2.78 5.40 3.65
N MET A 38 1.84 4.45 3.61
CA MET A 38 1.03 4.18 2.42
C MET A 38 0.14 5.36 2.06
N PHE A 39 -0.46 6.02 3.05
CA PHE A 39 -1.29 7.20 2.86
C PHE A 39 -0.49 8.37 2.27
N TYR A 40 0.66 8.72 2.84
CA TYR A 40 1.49 9.82 2.32
C TYR A 40 2.04 9.53 0.92
N HIS A 41 2.45 8.29 0.68
CA HIS A 41 2.86 7.87 -0.65
C HIS A 41 1.71 7.97 -1.65
N GLY A 42 0.54 7.39 -1.31
CA GLY A 42 -0.67 7.43 -2.13
C GLY A 42 -1.14 8.85 -2.43
N LEU A 43 -1.13 9.74 -1.44
CA LEU A 43 -1.48 11.16 -1.63
C LEU A 43 -0.50 11.85 -2.58
N THR A 44 0.80 11.59 -2.46
CA THR A 44 1.83 12.13 -3.35
C THR A 44 1.62 11.65 -4.78
N LEU A 45 1.36 10.35 -4.96
CA LEU A 45 1.05 9.76 -6.27
C LEU A 45 -0.24 10.35 -6.85
N TYR A 46 -1.27 10.57 -6.04
CA TYR A 46 -2.53 11.16 -6.46
C TYR A 46 -2.34 12.58 -7.01
N TYR A 47 -1.57 13.43 -6.33
CA TYR A 47 -1.24 14.76 -6.83
C TYR A 47 -0.43 14.71 -8.12
N MET A 48 0.56 13.83 -8.22
CA MET A 48 1.32 13.66 -9.46
C MET A 48 0.42 13.19 -10.60
N ASN A 49 -0.52 12.29 -10.33
CA ASN A 49 -1.47 11.78 -11.31
C ASN A 49 -2.34 12.91 -11.88
N ASP A 50 -2.87 13.79 -11.02
CA ASP A 50 -3.62 14.97 -11.45
C ASP A 50 -2.77 15.89 -12.35
N CYS A 51 -1.50 16.09 -12.01
CA CYS A 51 -0.57 16.85 -12.86
C CYS A 51 -0.38 16.16 -14.23
N PHE A 52 -0.21 14.84 -14.29
CA PHE A 52 -0.04 14.12 -15.56
C PHE A 52 -1.33 14.13 -16.39
N ARG A 53 -2.50 14.07 -15.76
CA ARG A 53 -3.79 14.22 -16.47
C ARG A 53 -3.92 15.58 -17.14
N LYS A 54 -3.63 16.67 -16.43
CA LYS A 54 -3.60 18.03 -17.00
C LYS A 54 -2.58 18.14 -18.13
N LEU A 55 -1.44 17.48 -17.99
CA LEU A 55 -0.42 17.41 -19.05
C LEU A 55 -0.96 16.70 -20.30
N ASN A 56 -1.70 15.60 -20.13
CA ASN A 56 -2.33 14.85 -21.22
C ASN A 56 -3.40 15.68 -21.93
N GLU A 57 -4.21 16.43 -21.20
CA GLU A 57 -5.23 17.33 -21.78
C GLU A 57 -4.58 18.39 -22.68
N VAL A 58 -3.45 18.97 -22.25
CA VAL A 58 -2.70 19.93 -23.07
C VAL A 58 -2.12 19.28 -24.32
N LEU A 59 -1.55 18.07 -24.21
CA LEU A 59 -1.03 17.31 -25.36
C LEU A 59 -2.14 17.01 -26.39
N GLN A 60 -3.28 16.51 -25.93
CA GLN A 60 -4.43 16.19 -26.78
C GLN A 60 -4.97 17.42 -27.51
N SER A 61 -4.92 18.60 -26.87
CA SER A 61 -5.36 19.85 -27.49
C SER A 61 -4.40 20.40 -28.55
N GLY A 62 -3.20 19.82 -28.71
CA GLY A 62 -2.16 20.30 -29.62
C GLY A 62 -1.52 21.63 -29.21
N ARG A 63 -1.88 22.18 -28.04
CA ARG A 63 -1.39 23.48 -27.53
C ARG A 63 -0.02 23.36 -26.83
N VAL A 64 0.88 22.57 -27.40
CA VAL A 64 2.21 22.33 -26.84
C VAL A 64 3.09 23.53 -27.17
N ALA A 65 3.39 24.35 -26.15
CA ALA A 65 4.30 25.48 -26.27
C ALA A 65 5.42 25.37 -25.21
N PRO A 66 6.62 25.93 -25.45
CA PRO A 66 7.63 26.07 -24.40
C PRO A 66 7.04 26.76 -23.16
N PRO A 67 7.36 26.31 -21.93
CA PRO A 67 8.39 25.35 -21.54
C PRO A 67 7.86 23.93 -21.23
N PHE A 68 6.89 23.41 -21.99
CA PHE A 68 6.22 22.13 -21.72
C PHE A 68 7.18 20.95 -21.46
N GLU A 69 8.23 20.80 -22.29
CA GLU A 69 9.25 19.76 -22.14
C GLU A 69 9.89 19.77 -20.74
N LYS A 70 10.21 20.96 -20.23
CA LYS A 70 10.80 21.15 -18.91
C LYS A 70 9.84 20.70 -17.82
N ILE A 71 8.54 20.95 -17.99
CA ILE A 71 7.50 20.52 -17.05
C ILE A 71 7.43 19.00 -17.01
N TYR A 72 7.30 18.35 -18.17
CA TYR A 72 7.29 16.88 -18.27
C TYR A 72 8.53 16.24 -17.64
N PHE A 73 9.71 16.74 -18.00
CA PHE A 73 10.97 16.22 -17.46
C PHE A 73 11.07 16.39 -15.94
N THR A 74 10.66 17.55 -15.42
CA THR A 74 10.64 17.82 -13.98
C THR A 74 9.68 16.88 -13.25
N MET A 75 8.50 16.62 -13.81
CA MET A 75 7.53 15.69 -13.24
C MET A 75 8.07 14.26 -13.20
N GLY A 76 8.72 13.80 -14.27
CA GLY A 76 9.35 12.47 -14.28
C GLY A 76 10.49 12.33 -13.26
N LEU A 77 11.34 13.37 -13.12
CA LEU A 77 12.38 13.40 -12.07
C LEU A 77 11.78 13.40 -10.67
N PHE A 78 10.68 14.12 -10.47
CA PHE A 78 9.99 14.16 -9.18
C PHE A 78 9.42 12.78 -8.83
N LEU A 79 8.77 12.11 -9.78
CA LEU A 79 8.28 10.74 -9.61
C LEU A 79 9.41 9.76 -9.28
N GLU A 80 10.55 9.87 -9.96
CA GLU A 80 11.72 9.04 -9.66
C GLU A 80 12.21 9.26 -8.22
N LYS A 81 12.26 10.51 -7.76
CA LYS A 81 12.60 10.84 -6.36
C LYS A 81 11.58 10.27 -5.38
N VAL A 82 10.28 10.35 -5.68
CA VAL A 82 9.23 9.75 -4.85
C VAL A 82 9.44 8.23 -4.74
N ASN A 83 9.68 7.53 -5.85
CA ASN A 83 9.95 6.10 -5.84
C ASN A 83 11.23 5.75 -5.05
N ASN A 84 12.29 6.55 -5.16
CA ASN A 84 13.54 6.30 -4.44
C ASN A 84 13.40 6.54 -2.92
N ILE A 85 12.65 7.57 -2.53
CA ILE A 85 12.39 7.88 -1.11
C ILE A 85 11.45 6.85 -0.51
N PHE A 86 10.26 6.67 -1.10
CA PHE A 86 9.21 5.82 -0.54
C PHE A 86 9.42 4.33 -0.82
N GLY A 87 10.17 3.95 -1.86
CA GLY A 87 10.36 2.56 -2.27
C GLY A 87 10.75 1.63 -1.12
N PRO A 88 11.85 1.90 -0.39
CA PRO A 88 12.25 1.07 0.75
C PRO A 88 11.18 1.02 1.85
N TYR A 89 10.53 2.14 2.17
CA TYR A 89 9.49 2.18 3.21
C TYR A 89 8.25 1.40 2.81
N ILE A 90 7.83 1.47 1.54
CA ILE A 90 6.70 0.68 1.05
C ILE A 90 7.07 -0.80 1.02
N LEU A 91 8.29 -1.18 0.64
CA LEU A 91 8.73 -2.59 0.73
C LEU A 91 8.60 -3.12 2.16
N TRP A 92 9.13 -2.37 3.14
CA TRP A 92 9.03 -2.74 4.55
C TRP A 92 7.59 -2.73 5.06
N ALA A 93 6.77 -1.80 4.59
CA ALA A 93 5.36 -1.73 4.94
C ALA A 93 4.60 -2.96 4.44
N LEU A 94 4.82 -3.37 3.18
CA LEU A 94 4.18 -4.57 2.60
C LEU A 94 4.66 -5.85 3.30
N LEU A 95 5.96 -5.98 3.57
CA LEU A 95 6.50 -7.14 4.29
C LEU A 95 5.94 -7.21 5.72
N SER A 96 5.88 -6.08 6.41
CA SER A 96 5.30 -5.99 7.75
C SER A 96 3.83 -6.34 7.72
N LEU A 97 3.07 -5.83 6.75
CA LEU A 97 1.65 -6.13 6.57
C LEU A 97 1.43 -7.62 6.30
N LEU A 98 2.27 -8.27 5.49
CA LEU A 98 2.21 -9.71 5.28
C LEU A 98 2.42 -10.50 6.58
N LEU A 99 3.50 -10.22 7.32
CA LEU A 99 3.86 -10.95 8.53
C LEU A 99 2.87 -10.73 9.66
N THR A 100 2.53 -9.46 9.92
CA THR A 100 1.59 -9.08 10.99
C THR A 100 0.20 -9.65 10.75
N ASN A 101 -0.31 -9.61 9.51
CA ASN A 101 -1.60 -10.25 9.21
C ASN A 101 -1.51 -11.77 9.35
N ALA A 102 -0.45 -12.41 8.85
CA ALA A 102 -0.32 -13.86 8.99
C ALA A 102 -0.35 -14.33 10.45
N ILE A 103 0.41 -13.65 11.33
CA ILE A 103 0.43 -13.93 12.77
C ILE A 103 -0.93 -13.66 13.40
N TYR A 104 -1.53 -12.51 13.11
CA TYR A 104 -2.78 -12.08 13.73
C TYR A 104 -3.96 -12.97 13.33
N PHE A 105 -4.08 -13.32 12.05
CA PHE A 105 -5.09 -14.27 11.57
C PHE A 105 -4.89 -15.67 12.14
N ASN A 106 -3.64 -16.16 12.28
CA ASN A 106 -3.35 -17.43 12.94
C ASN A 106 -3.84 -17.44 14.40
N ALA A 107 -3.50 -16.40 15.17
CA ALA A 107 -3.96 -16.24 16.55
C ALA A 107 -5.50 -16.28 16.65
N ILE A 108 -6.18 -15.65 15.69
CA ILE A 108 -7.64 -15.64 15.66
C ILE A 108 -8.22 -17.00 15.31
N ILE A 109 -7.67 -17.72 14.34
CA ILE A 109 -8.11 -19.09 14.03
C ILE A 109 -8.02 -19.97 15.28
N LEU A 110 -6.94 -19.86 16.05
CA LEU A 110 -6.77 -20.59 17.32
C LEU A 110 -7.83 -20.20 18.35
N ILE A 111 -8.11 -18.90 18.52
CA ILE A 111 -9.17 -18.41 19.41
C ILE A 111 -10.55 -18.92 18.96
N LEU A 112 -10.83 -18.91 17.66
CA LEU A 112 -12.10 -19.38 17.09
C LEU A 112 -12.35 -20.86 17.38
N ILE A 113 -11.30 -21.68 17.31
CA ILE A 113 -11.36 -23.12 17.59
C ILE A 113 -11.52 -23.37 19.09
N THR A 114 -10.86 -22.57 19.93
CA THR A 114 -10.81 -22.78 21.39
C THR A 114 -12.04 -22.20 22.11
N ILE A 115 -12.56 -21.05 21.68
CA ILE A 115 -13.63 -20.30 22.36
C ILE A 115 -14.80 -20.02 21.38
N PRO A 116 -15.69 -21.00 21.16
CA PRO A 116 -16.72 -20.91 20.11
C PRO A 116 -17.74 -19.76 20.32
N LYS A 117 -17.96 -19.31 21.56
CA LYS A 117 -19.00 -18.33 21.93
C LYS A 117 -18.59 -16.84 21.86
N ALA A 118 -17.37 -16.51 21.44
CA ALA A 118 -16.88 -15.13 21.42
C ALA A 118 -17.38 -14.31 20.19
N LEU A 119 -18.70 -14.20 19.97
CA LEU A 119 -19.30 -13.54 18.79
C LEU A 119 -18.80 -12.10 18.57
N TYR A 120 -18.67 -11.31 19.66
CA TYR A 120 -18.20 -9.93 19.60
C TYR A 120 -16.78 -9.82 19.01
N THR A 121 -15.87 -10.68 19.46
CA THR A 121 -14.49 -10.74 18.96
C THR A 121 -14.46 -11.07 17.47
N LYS A 122 -15.34 -11.96 17.00
CA LYS A 122 -15.45 -12.33 15.58
C LYS A 122 -15.92 -11.17 14.70
N ILE A 123 -16.93 -10.42 15.17
CA ILE A 123 -17.47 -9.28 14.42
C ILE A 123 -16.48 -8.12 14.37
N SER A 124 -15.88 -7.76 15.52
CA SER A 124 -14.85 -6.71 15.59
C SER A 124 -13.69 -7.01 14.64
N PHE A 125 -13.27 -8.28 14.60
CA PHE A 125 -12.24 -8.74 13.68
C PHE A 125 -12.63 -8.58 12.21
N LEU A 126 -13.81 -9.08 11.82
CA LEU A 126 -14.29 -8.98 10.45
C LEU A 126 -14.30 -7.52 9.97
N ILE A 127 -14.77 -6.61 10.83
CA ILE A 127 -14.79 -5.18 10.55
C ILE A 127 -13.36 -4.65 10.33
N MET A 128 -12.42 -4.98 11.21
CA MET A 128 -11.02 -4.54 11.08
C MET A 128 -10.38 -5.02 9.77
N VAL A 129 -10.62 -6.29 9.40
CA VAL A 129 -10.11 -6.86 8.15
C VAL A 129 -10.71 -6.15 6.93
N LEU A 130 -12.02 -5.87 6.95
CA LEU A 130 -12.67 -5.14 5.86
C LEU A 130 -12.09 -3.73 5.67
N PHE A 131 -11.81 -3.01 6.77
CA PHE A 131 -11.15 -1.71 6.70
C PHE A 131 -9.74 -1.81 6.11
N LEU A 132 -8.93 -2.75 6.60
CA LEU A 132 -7.57 -2.95 6.10
C LEU A 132 -7.57 -3.31 4.60
N CYS A 133 -8.44 -4.21 4.17
CA CYS A 133 -8.60 -4.56 2.76
C CYS A 133 -9.03 -3.36 1.92
N THR A 134 -9.90 -2.50 2.45
CA THR A 134 -10.36 -1.29 1.75
C THR A 134 -9.22 -0.29 1.59
N ASP A 135 -8.45 -0.02 2.66
CA ASP A 135 -7.30 0.88 2.62
C ASP A 135 -6.25 0.42 1.61
N MET A 136 -5.92 -0.87 1.65
CA MET A 136 -4.99 -1.50 0.71
C MET A 136 -5.50 -1.39 -0.72
N TYR A 137 -6.77 -1.72 -0.96
CA TYR A 137 -7.38 -1.62 -2.28
C TYR A 137 -7.31 -0.19 -2.83
N LEU A 138 -7.67 0.81 -2.03
CA LEU A 138 -7.62 2.22 -2.43
C LEU A 138 -6.19 2.64 -2.79
N TYR A 139 -5.20 2.25 -1.99
CA TYR A 139 -3.79 2.53 -2.26
C TYR A 139 -3.33 1.93 -3.60
N TYR A 140 -3.61 0.65 -3.83
CA TYR A 140 -3.23 -0.02 -5.09
C TYR A 140 -3.98 0.54 -6.29
N HIS A 141 -5.24 0.93 -6.12
CA HIS A 141 -6.01 1.61 -7.16
C HIS A 141 -5.39 2.96 -7.55
N ILE A 142 -4.89 3.75 -6.59
CA ILE A 142 -4.15 4.99 -6.88
C ILE A 142 -2.87 4.71 -7.67
N CYS A 143 -2.11 3.68 -7.27
CA CYS A 143 -0.89 3.28 -7.97
C CYS A 143 -1.18 2.84 -9.42
N GLU A 144 -2.23 2.05 -9.62
CA GLU A 144 -2.67 1.60 -10.94
C GLU A 144 -3.12 2.79 -11.80
N SER A 145 -3.94 3.70 -11.25
CA SER A 145 -4.41 4.89 -11.97
C SER A 145 -3.24 5.76 -12.45
N MET A 146 -2.24 5.99 -11.60
CA MET A 146 -1.02 6.72 -11.98
C MET A 146 -0.25 5.99 -13.09
N CYS A 147 -0.10 4.66 -13.00
CA CYS A 147 0.52 3.87 -14.06
C CYS A 147 -0.21 3.98 -15.39
N GLN A 148 -1.54 3.96 -15.38
CA GLN A 148 -2.37 4.12 -16.58
C GLN A 148 -2.21 5.51 -17.20
N THR A 149 -2.29 6.56 -16.40
CA THR A 149 -2.12 7.94 -16.88
C THR A 149 -0.74 8.16 -17.48
N MET A 150 0.34 7.62 -16.89
CA MET A 150 1.68 7.69 -17.49
C MET A 150 1.79 6.92 -18.81
N ARG A 151 1.13 5.76 -18.95
CA ARG A 151 1.07 5.02 -20.22
C ARG A 151 0.35 5.84 -21.29
N GLU A 152 -0.74 6.51 -20.92
CA GLU A 152 -1.46 7.43 -21.80
C GLU A 152 -0.58 8.61 -22.20
N THR A 153 0.14 9.24 -21.25
CA THR A 153 1.10 10.32 -21.56
C THR A 153 2.13 9.86 -22.58
N ASN A 154 2.71 8.67 -22.37
CA ASN A 154 3.71 8.11 -23.29
C ASN A 154 3.12 7.85 -24.69
N LYS A 155 1.86 7.42 -24.78
CA LYS A 155 1.16 7.23 -26.05
C LYS A 155 0.94 8.57 -26.76
N LEU A 156 0.46 9.59 -26.05
CA LEU A 156 0.22 10.93 -26.61
C LEU A 156 1.51 11.59 -27.06
N LEU A 157 2.61 11.42 -26.32
CA LEU A 157 3.93 11.92 -26.71
C LEU A 157 4.44 11.25 -27.98
N LEU A 158 4.17 9.95 -28.17
CA LEU A 158 4.47 9.23 -29.41
C LEU A 158 3.68 9.78 -30.59
N GLU A 159 2.36 9.92 -30.43
CA GLU A 159 1.50 10.49 -31.47
C GLU A 159 1.89 11.93 -31.82
N TYR A 160 2.29 12.73 -30.83
CA TYR A 160 2.78 14.08 -31.06
C TYR A 160 4.12 14.09 -31.82
N SER A 161 5.00 13.14 -31.50
CA SER A 161 6.31 12.94 -32.13
C SER A 161 6.18 12.58 -33.61
N ASP A 162 5.32 11.62 -33.93
CA ASP A 162 5.15 11.13 -35.31
C ASP A 162 4.54 12.20 -36.23
N ASN A 163 3.77 13.14 -35.67
CA ASN A 163 3.10 14.20 -36.42
C ASN A 163 3.91 15.50 -36.55
N ASN A 164 5.05 15.65 -35.84
CA ASN A 164 5.81 16.90 -35.83
C ASN A 164 7.33 16.66 -35.95
N GLU A 165 7.95 17.12 -37.04
CA GLU A 165 9.41 17.03 -37.26
C GLU A 165 10.19 18.19 -36.60
N ASN A 166 9.94 18.45 -35.30
CA ASN A 166 10.56 19.58 -34.60
C ASN A 166 11.64 19.13 -33.60
N TYR A 167 12.67 19.95 -33.37
CA TYR A 167 13.72 19.73 -32.35
C TYR A 167 13.17 19.46 -30.92
N VAL A 168 11.98 19.98 -30.63
CA VAL A 168 11.25 19.73 -29.37
C VAL A 168 10.88 18.24 -29.23
N VAL A 169 10.59 17.57 -30.35
CA VAL A 169 10.25 16.14 -30.41
C VAL A 169 11.45 15.24 -30.08
N GLU A 170 12.66 15.55 -30.59
CA GLU A 170 13.88 14.81 -30.20
C GLU A 170 14.10 14.83 -28.68
N ARG A 171 13.84 15.97 -28.05
CA ARG A 171 13.97 16.12 -26.59
C ARG A 171 12.90 15.34 -25.83
N PHE A 172 11.68 15.24 -26.35
CA PHE A 172 10.65 14.35 -25.77
C PHE A 172 11.03 12.89 -25.92
N ILE A 173 11.55 12.46 -27.07
CA ILE A 173 12.03 11.10 -27.29
C ILE A 173 13.17 10.78 -26.30
N PHE A 174 14.12 11.70 -26.13
CA PHE A 174 15.23 11.54 -25.18
C PHE A 174 14.73 11.49 -23.72
N GLY A 175 13.82 12.38 -23.33
CA GLY A 175 13.19 12.37 -22.01
C GLY A 175 12.47 11.06 -21.72
N ARG A 176 11.72 10.53 -22.69
CA ARG A 176 11.05 9.24 -22.60
C ARG A 176 12.02 8.06 -22.49
N LEU A 177 13.09 8.04 -23.28
CA LEU A 177 14.08 6.96 -23.26
C LEU A 177 14.85 6.91 -21.93
N THR A 178 15.08 8.08 -21.32
CA THR A 178 15.77 8.20 -20.03
C THR A 178 14.84 7.93 -18.85
N GLN A 179 13.56 8.29 -18.95
CA GLN A 179 12.58 8.10 -17.86
C GLN A 179 11.75 6.81 -18.06
N ARG A 180 12.16 5.73 -17.39
CA ARG A 180 11.27 4.57 -17.18
C ARG A 180 10.28 4.87 -16.06
N SER A 181 9.27 5.66 -16.36
CA SER A 181 8.19 6.06 -15.44
C SER A 181 7.27 4.87 -15.12
N LYS A 182 7.70 4.04 -14.18
CA LYS A 182 6.86 3.04 -13.51
C LYS A 182 6.96 3.25 -12.00
N ILE A 183 5.85 3.07 -11.29
CA ILE A 183 5.88 3.02 -9.83
C ILE A 183 6.48 1.67 -9.45
N ASN A 184 7.78 1.69 -9.17
CA ASN A 184 8.53 0.50 -8.82
C ASN A 184 9.05 0.61 -7.41
N ILE A 185 8.73 -0.37 -6.57
CA ILE A 185 9.34 -0.52 -5.25
C ILE A 185 10.76 -1.01 -5.45
N CYS A 186 11.76 -0.18 -5.13
CA CYS A 186 13.18 -0.53 -5.19
C CYS A 186 13.62 -1.14 -6.56
N ARG A 187 12.89 -0.85 -7.64
CA ARG A 187 13.07 -1.50 -8.97
C ARG A 187 12.83 -3.02 -9.00
N MET A 188 12.31 -3.62 -7.93
CA MET A 188 12.07 -5.05 -7.80
C MET A 188 10.65 -5.44 -8.20
N PHE A 189 9.66 -4.63 -7.82
CA PHE A 189 8.24 -4.95 -8.03
C PHE A 189 7.47 -3.75 -8.59
N ASN A 190 6.57 -3.99 -9.54
CA ASN A 190 5.61 -2.99 -9.98
C ASN A 190 4.43 -2.99 -9.01
N LEU A 191 4.02 -1.81 -8.53
CA LEU A 191 2.82 -1.67 -7.71
C LEU A 191 1.59 -1.55 -8.61
N ASP A 192 0.98 -2.68 -8.91
CA ASP A 192 -0.28 -2.78 -9.66
C ASP A 192 -1.32 -3.63 -8.89
N LEU A 193 -2.56 -3.66 -9.37
CA LEU A 193 -3.60 -4.49 -8.74
C LEU A 193 -3.24 -5.98 -8.71
N ASN A 194 -2.44 -6.47 -9.67
CA ASN A 194 -1.99 -7.86 -9.65
C ASN A 194 -1.11 -8.15 -8.43
N SER A 195 -0.21 -7.23 -8.08
CA SER A 195 0.63 -7.37 -6.90
C SER A 195 -0.17 -7.34 -5.58
N LEU A 196 -1.33 -6.68 -5.53
CA LEU A 196 -2.26 -6.82 -4.40
C LEU A 196 -2.82 -8.24 -4.28
N PHE A 197 -3.29 -8.82 -5.39
CA PHE A 197 -3.79 -10.21 -5.37
C PHE A 197 -2.71 -11.21 -4.99
N GLN A 198 -1.47 -10.98 -5.43
CA GLN A 198 -0.32 -11.78 -5.00
C GLN A 198 -0.10 -11.68 -3.49
N LEU A 199 -0.07 -10.45 -2.94
CA LEU A 199 0.09 -10.22 -1.50
C LEU A 199 -1.01 -10.90 -0.68
N VAL A 200 -2.28 -10.78 -1.10
CA VAL A 200 -3.41 -11.46 -0.45
C VAL A 200 -3.24 -12.98 -0.48
N THR A 201 -2.80 -13.54 -1.62
CA THR A 201 -2.53 -14.97 -1.76
C THR A 201 -1.40 -15.42 -0.82
N GLU A 202 -0.33 -14.65 -0.72
CA GLU A 202 0.79 -14.93 0.17
C GLU A 202 0.40 -14.86 1.65
N ILE A 203 -0.46 -13.90 2.04
CA ILE A 203 -1.02 -13.81 3.40
C ILE A 203 -1.83 -15.08 3.71
N ILE A 204 -2.73 -15.50 2.82
CA ILE A 204 -3.53 -16.72 3.02
C ILE A 204 -2.63 -17.95 3.16
N LEU A 205 -1.62 -18.08 2.29
CA LEU A 205 -0.66 -19.18 2.35
C LEU A 205 0.11 -19.18 3.69
N ALA A 206 0.59 -18.02 4.13
CA ALA A 206 1.30 -17.88 5.40
C ALA A 206 0.41 -18.23 6.60
N ILE A 207 -0.87 -17.85 6.57
CA ILE A 207 -1.86 -18.23 7.59
C ILE A 207 -2.00 -19.75 7.67
N ILE A 208 -2.17 -20.43 6.52
CA ILE A 208 -2.32 -21.89 6.46
C ILE A 208 -1.07 -22.58 7.04
N LEU A 209 0.11 -22.14 6.62
CA LEU A 209 1.39 -22.69 7.10
C LEU A 209 1.56 -22.51 8.61
N LEU A 210 1.31 -21.31 9.13
CA LEU A 210 1.41 -21.03 10.57
C LEU A 210 0.40 -21.85 11.38
N THR A 211 -0.82 -21.99 10.86
CA THR A 211 -1.87 -22.80 11.50
C THR A 211 -1.44 -24.26 11.58
N GLN A 212 -0.94 -24.83 10.48
CA GLN A 212 -0.45 -26.21 10.42
C GLN A 212 0.74 -26.45 11.36
N LEU A 213 1.72 -25.54 11.37
CA LEU A 213 2.87 -25.60 12.27
C LEU A 213 2.44 -25.57 13.74
N THR A 214 1.47 -24.71 14.08
CA THR A 214 0.96 -24.60 15.45
C THR A 214 0.31 -25.90 15.90
N PHE A 215 -0.51 -26.53 15.04
CA PHE A 215 -1.13 -27.83 15.35
C PHE A 215 -0.11 -28.95 15.49
N LEU A 216 0.91 -28.98 14.62
CA LEU A 216 1.98 -29.98 14.70
C LEU A 216 2.77 -29.88 16.00
N MET A 217 3.05 -28.67 16.48
CA MET A 217 3.79 -28.45 17.74
C MET A 217 2.96 -28.76 18.99
N ALA A 218 1.63 -28.77 18.87
CA ALA A 218 0.72 -29.09 19.98
C ALA A 218 0.42 -30.59 20.13
N ALA A 219 0.77 -31.41 19.13
CA ALA A 219 0.58 -32.86 19.09
C ALA A 219 1.81 -33.61 19.60
#